data_AF-A0A1F9VEU1-F1
#
_entry.id   AF-A0A1F9VEU1-F1
#
_cell.length_a   1.000
_cell.length_b   1.000
_cell.length_c   1.000
_cell.angle_alpha   90.00
_cell.angle_beta   90.00
_cell.angle_gamma   90.00
#
_symmetry.space_group_name_H-M   'P 1'
#
loop_
_entity.id
_entity.type
_entity.pdbx_description
1 polymer ?
#
loop_
_entity_poly.entity_id
_entity_poly.type
_entity_poly.pdbx_seq_one_letter_code
_entity_poly.pdbx_strand_id
1 'polypeptide(L)'
;MTLPAGIVLLTPWVASALLWRRGWFGLARAAAAVGTLVLAFVAAYYWQAYDINWAMAVPFVVGMVAVSACGIARGEKASAVSNAFVLVGIPIFFMLLTFNYFTKMFLLIRADASVREVVHFKGALRDLPPASRGDAVAGFIRALSSDDLFLKWGAVHQLWISGLVAAPAAEAVARAVVSTRDMAPSAPREYLRRDGVRFLGSFGPEGGPALLLILREGDESLHYDALDSITRIGPPMKDSALPELVRLSVVAKPESIYWIQRTREALGVSEGEWRLAGGASR
;
A
#
# COMPACT_ATOMS: atom_id res chain seq x y z
N MET A 1 -26.77 39.96 -8.05
CA MET A 1 -26.29 38.91 -8.97
C MET A 1 -25.00 38.32 -8.41
N THR A 2 -25.11 37.22 -7.70
CA THR A 2 -23.97 36.45 -7.17
C THR A 2 -23.49 35.49 -8.24
N LEU A 3 -22.28 35.69 -8.77
CA LEU A 3 -21.64 34.74 -9.68
C LEU A 3 -21.29 33.46 -8.90
N PRO A 4 -21.51 32.26 -9.48
CA PRO A 4 -21.22 31.00 -8.80
C PRO A 4 -19.70 30.81 -8.64
N ALA A 5 -19.30 30.29 -7.47
CA ALA A 5 -17.92 30.03 -7.05
C ALA A 5 -17.13 29.02 -7.94
N GLY A 6 -17.70 28.56 -9.07
CA GLY A 6 -17.08 27.62 -10.00
C GLY A 6 -16.12 28.23 -11.03
N ILE A 7 -15.96 29.55 -11.08
CA ILE A 7 -15.14 30.24 -12.11
C ILE A 7 -13.68 30.49 -11.67
N VAL A 8 -13.30 30.17 -10.42
CA VAL A 8 -11.96 30.49 -9.89
C VAL A 8 -10.88 29.45 -10.27
N LEU A 9 -11.23 28.35 -10.94
CA LEU A 9 -10.26 27.40 -11.52
C LEU A 9 -10.14 27.54 -13.05
N LEU A 10 -10.14 28.77 -13.57
CA LEU A 10 -9.58 29.00 -14.90
C LEU A 10 -8.08 28.73 -14.82
N THR A 11 -7.67 27.59 -15.37
CA THR A 11 -6.31 27.07 -15.23
C THR A 11 -5.26 28.11 -15.67
N PRO A 12 -4.06 28.11 -15.08
CA PRO A 12 -3.01 29.09 -15.42
C PRO A 12 -2.68 29.15 -16.92
N TRP A 13 -2.94 28.06 -17.67
CA TRP A 13 -2.81 28.02 -19.13
C TRP A 13 -3.96 28.68 -19.89
N VAL A 14 -5.19 28.65 -19.38
CA VAL A 14 -6.32 29.41 -19.97
C VAL A 14 -6.09 30.90 -19.73
N ALA A 15 -5.66 31.29 -18.53
CA ALA A 15 -5.24 32.66 -18.23
C ALA A 15 -4.08 33.09 -19.14
N SER A 16 -3.07 32.24 -19.31
CA SER A 16 -1.94 32.47 -20.23
C SER A 16 -2.41 32.72 -21.67
N ALA A 17 -3.29 31.87 -22.21
CA ALA A 17 -3.79 31.98 -23.58
C ALA A 17 -4.61 33.27 -23.80
N LEU A 18 -5.41 33.69 -22.81
CA LEU A 18 -6.18 34.93 -22.87
C LEU A 18 -5.29 36.17 -22.80
N LEU A 19 -4.26 36.16 -21.94
CA LEU A 19 -3.28 37.22 -21.82
C LEU A 19 -2.44 37.35 -23.11
N TRP A 20 -2.13 36.22 -23.75
CA TRP A 20 -1.42 36.19 -25.03
C TRP A 20 -2.23 36.85 -26.15
N ARG A 21 -3.55 36.56 -26.24
CA ARG A 21 -4.44 37.20 -27.22
C ARG A 21 -4.58 38.71 -27.04
N ARG A 22 -4.36 39.22 -25.83
CA ARG A 22 -4.37 40.66 -25.51
C ARG A 22 -3.00 41.34 -25.69
N GLY A 23 -1.99 40.60 -26.18
CA GLY A 23 -0.63 41.12 -26.37
C GLY A 23 0.19 41.24 -25.09
N TRP A 24 -0.29 40.70 -23.97
CA TRP A 24 0.38 40.78 -22.66
C TRP A 24 1.32 39.60 -22.46
N PHE A 25 2.34 39.52 -23.30
CA PHE A 25 3.22 38.34 -23.41
C PHE A 25 3.98 38.00 -22.13
N GLY A 26 4.40 39.01 -21.35
CA GLY A 26 5.11 38.79 -20.08
C GLY A 26 4.23 38.08 -19.03
N LEU A 27 3.01 38.57 -18.84
CA LEU A 27 2.04 37.96 -17.91
C LEU A 27 1.57 36.58 -18.40
N ALA A 28 1.42 36.41 -19.72
CA ALA A 28 1.08 35.13 -20.30
C ALA A 28 2.16 34.06 -20.02
N ARG A 29 3.45 34.41 -20.16
CA ARG A 29 4.57 33.52 -19.80
C ARG A 29 4.60 33.19 -18.32
N ALA A 30 4.38 34.19 -17.46
CA ALA A 30 4.32 33.97 -16.01
C ALA A 30 3.18 33.01 -15.62
N ALA A 31 1.98 33.20 -16.18
CA ALA A 31 0.85 32.31 -15.93
C ALA A 31 1.10 30.87 -16.39
N ALA A 32 1.74 30.68 -17.56
CA ALA A 32 2.13 29.35 -18.01
C ALA A 32 3.17 28.69 -17.09
N ALA A 33 4.17 29.45 -16.63
CA ALA A 33 5.18 28.96 -15.70
C ALA A 33 4.57 28.52 -14.36
N VAL A 34 3.62 29.30 -13.82
CA VAL A 34 2.88 28.95 -12.60
C VAL A 34 2.09 27.66 -12.79
N GLY A 35 1.43 27.49 -13.94
CA GLY A 35 0.74 26.23 -14.27
C GLY A 35 1.70 25.04 -14.24
N THR A 36 2.85 25.16 -14.90
CA THR A 36 3.85 24.09 -14.95
C THR A 36 4.37 23.73 -13.56
N LEU A 37 4.62 24.72 -12.71
CA LEU A 37 5.05 24.50 -11.32
C LEU A 37 3.97 23.80 -10.48
N VAL A 38 2.69 24.17 -10.65
CA VAL A 38 1.58 23.50 -9.97
C VAL A 38 1.47 22.03 -10.42
N LEU A 39 1.60 21.75 -11.73
CA LEU A 39 1.61 20.37 -12.23
C LEU A 39 2.80 19.56 -11.68
N ALA A 40 3.99 20.16 -11.65
CA ALA A 40 5.18 19.52 -11.09
C ALA A 40 5.01 19.22 -9.59
N PHE A 41 4.43 20.16 -8.83
CA PHE A 41 4.15 19.98 -7.42
C PHE A 41 3.09 18.89 -7.18
N VAL A 42 2.01 18.87 -7.95
CA VAL A 42 0.99 17.82 -7.89
C VAL A 42 1.63 16.47 -8.24
N ALA A 43 2.43 16.38 -9.30
CA ALA A 43 3.14 15.15 -9.66
C ALA A 43 4.07 14.67 -8.55
N ALA A 44 4.82 15.58 -7.89
CA ALA A 44 5.68 15.25 -6.75
C ALA A 44 4.88 14.79 -5.52
N TYR A 45 3.74 15.43 -5.24
CA TYR A 45 2.84 15.03 -4.16
C TYR A 45 2.26 13.63 -4.40
N TYR A 46 1.79 13.35 -5.62
CA TYR A 46 1.28 12.03 -5.99
C TYR A 46 2.39 10.97 -6.05
N TRP A 47 3.63 11.34 -6.39
CA TRP A 47 4.82 10.47 -6.30
C TRP A 47 5.04 10.00 -4.86
N GLN A 48 5.06 10.93 -3.90
CA GLN A 48 5.29 10.60 -2.49
C GLN A 48 4.12 9.81 -1.86
N ALA A 49 2.89 10.05 -2.31
CA ALA A 49 1.71 9.44 -1.73
C ALA A 49 1.37 8.04 -2.29
N TYR A 50 1.77 7.70 -3.53
CA TYR A 50 1.21 6.53 -4.23
C TYR A 50 2.19 5.59 -4.94
N ASP A 51 3.51 5.82 -4.85
CA ASP A 51 4.55 4.92 -5.37
C ASP A 51 4.31 4.50 -6.84
N ILE A 52 4.02 5.49 -7.70
CA ILE A 52 3.61 5.28 -9.10
C ILE A 52 4.83 4.90 -9.95
N ASN A 53 4.73 3.80 -10.70
CA ASN A 53 5.77 3.33 -11.61
C ASN A 53 5.91 4.24 -12.84
N TRP A 54 7.03 4.97 -12.93
CA TRP A 54 7.37 5.91 -14.01
C TRP A 54 7.39 5.27 -15.40
N ALA A 55 7.59 3.96 -15.52
CA ALA A 55 7.64 3.27 -16.82
C ALA A 55 6.35 3.48 -17.65
N MET A 56 5.20 3.75 -17.02
CA MET A 56 3.96 4.05 -17.72
C MET A 56 3.71 5.55 -17.92
N ALA A 57 4.19 6.41 -17.01
CA ALA A 57 3.92 7.84 -17.04
C ALA A 57 4.87 8.61 -17.98
N VAL A 58 6.15 8.22 -18.03
CA VAL A 58 7.18 8.89 -18.84
C VAL A 58 6.86 8.87 -20.34
N PRO A 59 6.47 7.74 -20.96
CA PRO A 59 6.16 7.72 -22.39
C PRO A 59 4.99 8.63 -22.75
N PHE A 60 4.02 8.79 -21.83
CA PHE A 60 2.87 9.66 -22.03
C PHE A 60 3.28 11.14 -21.97
N VAL A 61 4.06 11.54 -20.96
CA VAL A 61 4.56 12.93 -20.83
C VAL A 61 5.50 13.29 -21.99
N VAL A 62 6.39 12.38 -22.38
CA VAL A 62 7.31 12.59 -23.51
C VAL A 62 6.55 12.67 -24.84
N GLY A 63 5.57 11.78 -25.05
CA GLY A 63 4.68 11.84 -26.22
C GLY A 63 3.90 13.16 -26.28
N MET A 64 3.41 13.65 -25.13
CA MET A 64 2.68 14.92 -25.04
C MET A 64 3.56 16.14 -25.38
N VAL A 65 4.82 16.16 -24.93
CA VAL A 65 5.79 17.22 -25.26
C VAL A 65 6.16 17.15 -26.75
N ALA A 66 6.38 15.96 -27.30
CA ALA A 66 6.74 15.76 -28.69
C ALA A 66 5.64 16.18 -29.67
N VAL A 67 4.37 15.82 -29.40
CA VAL A 67 3.22 16.22 -30.22
C VAL A 67 3.02 17.74 -30.18
N SER A 68 3.18 18.36 -29.01
CA SER A 68 3.09 19.81 -28.85
C SER A 68 4.20 20.54 -29.62
N ALA A 69 5.43 20.05 -29.55
CA ALA A 69 6.56 20.62 -30.29
C ALA A 69 6.40 20.44 -31.81
N CYS A 70 5.87 19.29 -32.27
CA CYS A 70 5.69 18.99 -33.68
C CYS A 70 4.58 19.85 -34.33
N GLY A 71 3.46 20.08 -33.62
CA GLY A 71 2.39 20.96 -34.10
C GLY A 71 2.84 22.42 -34.23
N ILE A 72 3.63 22.91 -33.28
CA ILE A 72 4.22 24.26 -33.34
C ILE A 72 5.20 24.38 -34.52
N ALA A 73 6.03 23.36 -34.77
CA ALA A 73 6.98 23.35 -35.88
C ALA A 73 6.30 23.36 -37.27
N ARG A 74 5.07 22.86 -37.39
CA ARG A 74 4.28 22.88 -38.64
C ARG A 74 3.49 24.18 -38.87
N GLY A 75 3.67 25.18 -38.01
CA GLY A 75 2.97 26.47 -38.12
C GLY A 75 1.48 26.39 -37.78
N GLU A 76 1.02 25.29 -37.16
CA GLU A 76 -0.33 25.21 -36.64
C GLU A 76 -0.48 26.19 -35.47
N LYS A 77 -1.58 26.96 -35.45
CA LYS A 77 -1.83 27.93 -34.38
C LYS A 77 -1.79 27.19 -33.04
N ALA A 78 -0.93 27.60 -32.12
CA ALA A 78 -0.73 26.96 -30.81
C ALA A 78 -2.04 26.72 -30.02
N SER A 79 -3.09 27.51 -30.30
CA SER A 79 -4.42 27.31 -29.73
C SER A 79 -5.13 26.03 -30.21
N ALA A 80 -4.88 25.55 -31.42
CA ALA A 80 -5.49 24.32 -31.94
C ALA A 80 -4.87 23.07 -31.29
N VAL A 81 -3.55 23.05 -31.15
CA VAL A 81 -2.80 21.98 -30.49
C VAL A 81 -3.11 21.93 -28.98
N SER A 82 -3.19 23.09 -28.33
CA SER A 82 -3.58 23.20 -26.91
C SER A 82 -5.03 22.77 -26.66
N ASN A 83 -5.96 23.10 -27.57
CA ASN A 83 -7.35 22.68 -27.45
C ASN A 83 -7.49 21.16 -27.63
N ALA A 84 -6.79 20.54 -28.58
CA ALA A 84 -6.79 19.08 -28.73
C ALA A 84 -6.19 18.37 -27.49
N PHE A 85 -5.15 18.96 -26.89
CA PHE A 85 -4.53 18.47 -25.65
C PHE A 85 -5.48 18.49 -24.44
N VAL A 86 -6.18 19.61 -24.23
CA VAL A 86 -7.15 19.75 -23.12
C VAL A 86 -8.39 18.88 -23.35
N LEU A 87 -8.84 18.77 -24.60
CA LEU A 87 -10.06 18.01 -24.94
C LEU A 87 -9.85 16.50 -25.02
N VAL A 88 -8.63 16.02 -25.30
CA VAL A 88 -8.36 14.59 -25.53
C VAL A 88 -7.33 14.02 -24.55
N GLY A 89 -6.23 14.76 -24.29
CA GLY A 89 -5.15 14.29 -23.42
C GLY A 89 -5.54 14.22 -21.95
N ILE A 90 -6.20 15.26 -21.42
CA ILE A 90 -6.67 15.26 -20.02
C ILE A 90 -7.72 14.16 -19.78
N PRO A 91 -8.75 13.99 -20.63
CA PRO A 91 -9.70 12.89 -20.47
C PRO A 91 -9.07 11.52 -20.60
N ILE A 92 -8.10 11.29 -21.50
CA ILE A 92 -7.43 9.99 -21.61
C ILE A 92 -6.53 9.74 -20.40
N PHE A 93 -5.80 10.73 -19.91
CA PHE A 93 -5.01 10.59 -18.68
C PHE A 93 -5.90 10.34 -17.47
N PHE A 94 -7.00 11.08 -17.33
CA PHE A 94 -8.00 10.82 -16.30
C PHE A 94 -8.64 9.45 -16.50
N MET A 95 -8.91 9.02 -17.72
CA MET A 95 -9.43 7.69 -18.06
C MET A 95 -8.42 6.61 -17.72
N LEU A 96 -7.11 6.80 -17.89
CA LEU A 96 -6.08 5.83 -17.53
C LEU A 96 -5.82 5.78 -16.02
N LEU A 97 -5.90 6.93 -15.35
CA LEU A 97 -5.74 7.04 -13.90
C LEU A 97 -6.97 6.49 -13.19
N THR A 98 -8.16 6.82 -13.69
CA THR A 98 -9.40 6.15 -13.31
C THR A 98 -9.39 4.71 -13.75
N PHE A 99 -8.84 4.29 -14.90
CA PHE A 99 -8.76 2.87 -15.29
C PHE A 99 -7.79 2.09 -14.40
N ASN A 100 -6.67 2.66 -13.94
CA ASN A 100 -5.79 2.02 -12.95
C ASN A 100 -6.47 1.94 -11.59
N TYR A 101 -7.13 3.03 -11.16
CA TYR A 101 -7.93 3.07 -9.94
C TYR A 101 -9.11 2.10 -10.02
N PHE A 102 -9.80 2.05 -11.16
CA PHE A 102 -10.88 1.15 -11.51
C PHE A 102 -10.34 -0.25 -11.74
N THR A 103 -9.08 -0.51 -12.10
CA THR A 103 -8.54 -1.86 -12.21
C THR A 103 -8.15 -2.38 -10.84
N LYS A 104 -7.59 -1.54 -9.95
CA LYS A 104 -7.43 -1.89 -8.53
C LYS A 104 -8.78 -2.07 -7.84
N MET A 105 -9.74 -1.18 -8.14
CA MET A 105 -11.12 -1.27 -7.69
C MET A 105 -11.88 -2.40 -8.39
N PHE A 106 -11.57 -2.78 -9.63
CA PHE A 106 -12.18 -3.89 -10.36
C PHE A 106 -11.58 -5.22 -9.96
N LEU A 107 -10.30 -5.27 -9.58
CA LEU A 107 -9.70 -6.41 -8.92
C LEU A 107 -10.31 -6.59 -7.51
N LEU A 108 -10.70 -5.49 -6.85
CA LEU A 108 -11.56 -5.49 -5.67
C LEU A 108 -13.04 -5.85 -5.98
N ILE A 109 -13.59 -5.52 -7.16
CA ILE A 109 -14.99 -5.80 -7.56
C ILE A 109 -15.16 -7.19 -8.20
N ARG A 110 -14.09 -7.78 -8.76
CA ARG A 110 -14.08 -9.15 -9.31
C ARG A 110 -13.91 -10.19 -8.20
N ALA A 111 -13.50 -9.75 -7.01
CA ALA A 111 -13.73 -10.48 -5.79
C ALA A 111 -15.25 -10.47 -5.52
N ASP A 112 -15.78 -11.64 -5.23
CA ASP A 112 -17.19 -12.01 -5.21
C ASP A 112 -18.08 -11.04 -4.38
N ALA A 113 -19.41 -11.13 -4.49
CA ALA A 113 -20.36 -10.27 -3.77
C ALA A 113 -20.10 -10.18 -2.24
N SER A 114 -19.41 -11.17 -1.67
CA SER A 114 -18.91 -11.23 -0.30
C SER A 114 -17.86 -10.17 0.07
N VAL A 115 -17.04 -9.68 -0.87
CA VAL A 115 -16.02 -8.63 -0.60
C VAL A 115 -16.64 -7.23 -0.53
N ARG A 116 -17.75 -6.99 -1.25
CA ARG A 116 -18.47 -5.70 -1.21
C ARG A 116 -19.05 -5.39 0.16
N GLU A 117 -19.52 -6.39 0.90
CA GLU A 117 -20.00 -6.21 2.28
C GLU A 117 -18.85 -5.91 3.24
N VAL A 118 -17.69 -6.54 3.06
CA VAL A 118 -16.54 -6.41 3.97
C VAL A 118 -15.81 -5.08 3.80
N VAL A 119 -15.64 -4.55 2.57
CA VAL A 119 -14.76 -3.39 2.30
C VAL A 119 -15.40 -2.04 2.63
N HIS A 120 -16.74 -1.92 2.67
CA HIS A 120 -17.44 -0.67 2.99
C HIS A 120 -17.63 -0.38 4.50
N PHE A 121 -17.01 -1.18 5.37
CA PHE A 121 -17.33 -1.22 6.81
C PHE A 121 -16.49 -0.30 7.73
N LYS A 122 -15.82 0.73 7.18
CA LYS A 122 -14.86 1.56 7.93
C LYS A 122 -15.49 2.41 9.06
N GLY A 123 -16.78 2.76 8.93
CA GLY A 123 -17.51 3.53 9.94
C GLY A 123 -18.44 2.69 10.82
N ALA A 124 -19.01 1.61 10.28
CA ALA A 124 -20.11 0.91 10.92
C ALA A 124 -19.69 0.07 12.15
N LEU A 125 -18.47 -0.49 12.19
CA LEU A 125 -18.03 -1.37 13.30
C LEU A 125 -17.76 -0.63 14.62
N ARG A 126 -17.34 0.63 14.57
CA ARG A 126 -17.09 1.43 15.76
C ARG A 126 -18.38 1.72 16.53
N ASP A 127 -19.47 1.90 15.80
CA ASP A 127 -20.80 2.24 16.33
C ASP A 127 -21.64 1.00 16.66
N LEU A 128 -21.13 -0.21 16.37
CA LEU A 128 -21.80 -1.45 16.75
C LEU A 128 -21.78 -1.67 18.27
N PRO A 129 -22.88 -2.19 18.84
CA PRO A 129 -22.92 -2.68 20.21
C PRO A 129 -21.79 -3.70 20.48
N PRO A 130 -21.21 -3.76 21.69
CA PRO A 130 -20.12 -4.68 22.02
C PRO A 130 -20.39 -6.15 21.68
N ALA A 131 -21.65 -6.60 21.82
CA ALA A 131 -22.06 -7.96 21.45
C ALA A 131 -21.89 -8.24 19.95
N SER A 132 -22.25 -7.29 19.09
CA SER A 132 -22.14 -7.41 17.63
C SER A 132 -20.70 -7.34 17.11
N ARG A 133 -19.77 -6.81 17.92
CA ARG A 133 -18.33 -6.83 17.58
C ARG A 133 -17.76 -8.24 17.64
N GLY A 134 -18.22 -9.07 18.58
CA GLY A 134 -17.82 -10.48 18.68
C GLY A 134 -18.24 -11.28 17.44
N ASP A 135 -19.49 -11.10 17.01
CA ASP A 135 -20.02 -11.75 15.80
C ASP A 135 -19.29 -11.30 14.52
N ALA A 136 -18.90 -10.02 14.45
CA ALA A 136 -18.12 -9.49 13.34
C ALA A 136 -16.70 -10.09 13.30
N VAL A 137 -16.00 -10.17 14.44
CA VAL A 137 -14.69 -10.84 14.53
C VAL A 137 -14.81 -12.31 14.11
N ALA A 138 -15.83 -13.02 14.57
CA ALA A 138 -16.07 -14.40 14.15
C ALA A 138 -16.34 -14.50 12.63
N GLY A 139 -17.05 -13.54 12.05
CA GLY A 139 -17.24 -13.42 10.60
C GLY A 139 -15.93 -13.26 9.85
N PHE A 140 -15.05 -12.37 10.30
CA PHE A 140 -13.73 -12.18 9.68
C PHE A 140 -12.82 -13.39 9.86
N ILE A 141 -12.85 -14.05 11.02
CA ILE A 141 -12.12 -15.31 11.23
C ILE A 141 -12.57 -16.38 10.24
N ARG A 142 -13.88 -16.52 9.99
CA ARG A 142 -14.38 -17.43 8.94
C ARG A 142 -13.89 -17.03 7.55
N ALA A 143 -13.88 -15.75 7.23
CA ALA A 143 -13.40 -15.25 5.94
C ALA A 143 -11.89 -15.53 5.72
N LEU A 144 -11.08 -15.53 6.79
CA LEU A 144 -9.67 -15.90 6.74
C LEU A 144 -9.45 -17.38 6.35
N SER A 145 -10.46 -18.23 6.51
CA SER A 145 -10.44 -19.64 6.09
C SER A 145 -10.91 -19.86 4.65
N SER A 146 -11.33 -18.83 3.92
CA SER A 146 -11.72 -18.94 2.50
C SER A 146 -10.52 -19.32 1.62
N ASP A 147 -10.73 -19.90 0.44
CA ASP A 147 -9.65 -20.06 -0.56
C ASP A 147 -9.36 -18.75 -1.33
N ASP A 148 -10.25 -17.76 -1.25
CA ASP A 148 -10.08 -16.47 -1.91
C ASP A 148 -9.11 -15.56 -1.14
N LEU A 149 -7.94 -15.33 -1.73
CA LEU A 149 -6.90 -14.46 -1.19
C LEU A 149 -7.35 -13.00 -1.00
N PHE A 150 -8.23 -12.48 -1.86
CA PHE A 150 -8.77 -11.14 -1.69
C PHE A 150 -9.73 -11.07 -0.50
N LEU A 151 -10.53 -12.11 -0.30
CA LEU A 151 -11.41 -12.20 0.86
C LEU A 151 -10.61 -12.32 2.16
N LYS A 152 -9.55 -13.15 2.18
CA LYS A 152 -8.61 -13.22 3.31
C LYS A 152 -7.99 -11.85 3.60
N TRP A 153 -7.43 -11.19 2.58
CA TRP A 153 -6.79 -9.89 2.76
C TRP A 153 -7.78 -8.81 3.19
N GLY A 154 -8.99 -8.80 2.63
CA GLY A 154 -10.07 -7.90 3.05
C GLY A 154 -10.44 -8.09 4.52
N ALA A 155 -10.49 -9.33 4.99
CA ALA A 155 -10.73 -9.65 6.40
C ALA A 155 -9.59 -9.14 7.31
N VAL A 156 -8.32 -9.37 6.95
CA VAL A 156 -7.17 -8.77 7.66
C VAL A 156 -7.29 -7.26 7.71
N HIS A 157 -7.58 -6.62 6.59
CA HIS A 157 -7.64 -5.17 6.48
C HIS A 157 -8.75 -4.57 7.36
N GLN A 158 -9.91 -5.23 7.42
CA GLN A 158 -11.01 -4.79 8.30
C GLN A 158 -10.70 -5.01 9.77
N LEU A 159 -10.11 -6.15 10.15
CA LEU A 159 -9.64 -6.38 11.51
C LEU A 159 -8.65 -5.29 11.94
N TRP A 160 -7.76 -4.89 11.02
CA TRP A 160 -6.81 -3.81 11.28
C TRP A 160 -7.48 -2.45 11.46
N ILE A 161 -8.32 -2.02 10.52
CA ILE A 161 -8.91 -0.67 10.58
C ILE A 161 -9.93 -0.55 11.71
N SER A 162 -10.68 -1.61 12.01
CA SER A 162 -11.65 -1.61 13.11
C SER A 162 -10.99 -1.55 14.48
N GLY A 163 -9.67 -1.80 14.57
CA GLY A 163 -8.96 -1.90 15.84
C GLY A 163 -9.47 -3.05 16.71
N LEU A 164 -10.14 -4.04 16.10
CA LEU A 164 -10.63 -5.23 16.79
C LEU A 164 -9.45 -6.16 17.05
N VAL A 165 -8.75 -5.83 18.12
CA VAL A 165 -7.60 -6.57 18.64
C VAL A 165 -8.14 -7.72 19.50
N ALA A 166 -8.19 -8.92 18.93
CA ALA A 166 -8.55 -10.14 19.66
C ALA A 166 -7.53 -11.24 19.36
N ALA A 167 -7.03 -11.92 20.40
CA ALA A 167 -6.06 -13.01 20.26
C ALA A 167 -6.49 -14.12 19.27
N PRO A 168 -7.78 -14.54 19.20
CA PRO A 168 -8.22 -15.50 18.19
C PRO A 168 -8.08 -15.00 16.75
N ALA A 169 -8.23 -13.69 16.53
CA ALA A 169 -8.03 -13.10 15.21
C ALA A 169 -6.54 -13.07 14.83
N ALA A 170 -5.64 -12.78 15.79
CA ALA A 170 -4.21 -12.81 15.53
C ALA A 170 -3.74 -14.20 15.07
N GLU A 171 -4.18 -15.27 15.75
CA GLU A 171 -3.85 -16.63 15.32
C GLU A 171 -4.45 -16.96 13.93
N ALA A 172 -5.72 -16.62 13.70
CA ALA A 172 -6.36 -16.85 12.41
C ALA A 172 -5.64 -16.13 11.27
N VAL A 173 -5.17 -14.89 11.49
CA VAL A 173 -4.39 -14.15 10.50
C VAL A 173 -3.05 -14.83 10.25
N ALA A 174 -2.32 -15.26 11.29
CA ALA A 174 -1.07 -15.98 11.10
C ALA A 174 -1.26 -17.26 10.27
N ARG A 175 -2.31 -18.06 10.56
CA ARG A 175 -2.63 -19.26 9.78
C ARG A 175 -2.99 -18.94 8.33
N ALA A 176 -3.78 -17.88 8.10
CA ALA A 176 -4.11 -17.42 6.76
C ALA A 176 -2.85 -17.02 5.98
N VAL A 177 -1.92 -16.30 6.61
CA VAL A 177 -0.64 -15.91 6.01
C VAL A 177 0.23 -17.14 5.70
N VAL A 178 0.41 -18.04 6.66
CA VAL A 178 1.21 -19.28 6.50
C VAL A 178 0.64 -20.17 5.41
N SER A 179 -0.69 -20.26 5.28
CA SER A 179 -1.35 -21.07 4.25
C SER A 179 -0.96 -20.69 2.81
N THR A 180 -0.40 -19.48 2.61
CA THR A 180 0.05 -19.03 1.29
C THR A 180 1.46 -19.48 0.92
N ARG A 181 2.21 -20.12 1.81
CA ARG A 181 3.64 -20.41 1.58
C ARG A 181 3.89 -21.23 0.30
N ASP A 182 3.04 -22.21 0.03
CA ASP A 182 3.20 -23.14 -1.10
C ASP A 182 2.48 -22.64 -2.37
N MET A 183 1.87 -21.45 -2.33
CA MET A 183 1.16 -20.86 -3.46
C MET A 183 2.11 -20.11 -4.40
N ALA A 184 1.77 -20.07 -5.69
CA ALA A 184 2.50 -19.29 -6.67
C ALA A 184 2.50 -17.78 -6.32
N PRO A 185 3.61 -17.05 -6.59
CA PRO A 185 3.67 -15.61 -6.38
C PRO A 185 2.55 -14.87 -7.11
N SER A 186 1.82 -14.04 -6.40
CA SER A 186 0.75 -13.20 -6.96
C SER A 186 0.55 -11.96 -6.08
N ALA A 187 0.08 -10.85 -6.67
CA ALA A 187 -0.14 -9.63 -5.92
C ALA A 187 -1.07 -9.81 -4.69
N PRO A 188 -2.20 -10.54 -4.77
CA PRO A 188 -3.09 -10.73 -3.62
C PRO A 188 -2.43 -11.53 -2.48
N ARG A 189 -1.63 -12.53 -2.84
CA ARG A 189 -0.81 -13.30 -1.90
C ARG A 189 0.16 -12.38 -1.16
N GLU A 190 0.93 -11.57 -1.89
CA GLU A 190 1.92 -10.68 -1.27
C GLU A 190 1.27 -9.58 -0.41
N TYR A 191 0.10 -9.07 -0.81
CA TYR A 191 -0.68 -8.15 0.03
C TYR A 191 -1.14 -8.80 1.32
N LEU A 192 -1.71 -10.00 1.26
CA LEU A 192 -2.13 -10.76 2.45
C LEU A 192 -0.96 -11.00 3.40
N ARG A 193 0.18 -11.44 2.88
CA ARG A 193 1.38 -11.73 3.68
C ARG A 193 1.89 -10.49 4.40
N ARG A 194 2.21 -9.44 3.64
CA ARG A 194 2.79 -8.21 4.19
C ARG A 194 1.83 -7.51 5.16
N ASP A 195 0.57 -7.35 4.76
CA ASP A 195 -0.40 -6.64 5.61
C ASP A 195 -0.82 -7.49 6.80
N GLY A 196 -0.90 -8.81 6.66
CA GLY A 196 -1.17 -9.74 7.76
C GLY A 196 -0.07 -9.71 8.82
N VAL A 197 1.20 -9.83 8.42
CA VAL A 197 2.33 -9.76 9.36
C VAL A 197 2.41 -8.39 10.03
N ARG A 198 2.25 -7.30 9.26
CA ARG A 198 2.24 -5.94 9.81
C ARG A 198 1.07 -5.70 10.77
N PHE A 199 -0.10 -6.24 10.47
CA PHE A 199 -1.24 -6.23 11.38
C PHE A 199 -0.85 -6.89 12.69
N LEU A 200 -0.29 -8.10 12.68
CA LEU A 200 0.17 -8.78 13.89
C LEU A 200 1.21 -7.98 14.68
N GLY A 201 2.19 -7.37 14.00
CA GLY A 201 3.18 -6.50 14.65
C GLY A 201 2.56 -5.27 15.35
N SER A 202 1.43 -4.77 14.85
CA SER A 202 0.74 -3.61 15.45
C SER A 202 0.08 -3.90 16.80
N PHE A 203 -0.05 -5.18 17.19
CA PHE A 203 -0.58 -5.59 18.50
C PHE A 203 0.48 -5.50 19.60
N GLY A 204 1.73 -5.19 19.23
CA GLY A 204 2.83 -5.26 20.18
C GLY A 204 3.05 -6.71 20.66
N PRO A 205 3.36 -6.90 21.96
CA PRO A 205 3.65 -8.23 22.51
C PRO A 205 2.49 -9.23 22.38
N GLU A 206 1.25 -8.77 22.34
CA GLU A 206 0.06 -9.63 22.21
C GLU A 206 -0.02 -10.32 20.83
N GLY A 207 0.55 -9.70 19.79
CA GLY A 207 0.72 -10.32 18.46
C GLY A 207 1.89 -11.30 18.38
N GLY A 208 2.72 -11.34 19.43
CA GLY A 208 3.92 -12.15 19.53
C GLY A 208 3.72 -13.63 19.21
N PRO A 209 2.78 -14.33 19.89
CA PRO A 209 2.53 -15.75 19.63
C PRO A 209 2.20 -16.06 18.16
N ALA A 210 1.45 -15.17 17.50
CA ALA A 210 1.08 -15.30 16.11
C ALA A 210 2.28 -15.05 15.17
N LEU A 211 3.14 -14.08 15.48
CA LEU A 211 4.40 -13.87 14.74
C LEU A 211 5.37 -15.05 14.89
N LEU A 212 5.44 -15.66 16.07
CA LEU A 212 6.25 -16.87 16.29
C LEU A 212 5.72 -18.08 15.52
N LEU A 213 4.40 -18.19 15.34
CA LEU A 213 3.82 -19.20 14.44
C LEU A 213 4.31 -19.01 12.99
N ILE A 214 4.36 -17.76 12.52
CA ILE A 214 4.86 -17.44 11.17
C ILE A 214 6.36 -17.77 11.05
N LEU A 215 7.18 -17.51 12.08
CA LEU A 215 8.59 -17.93 12.08
C LEU A 215 8.79 -19.45 12.08
N ARG A 216 7.84 -20.21 12.61
CA ARG A 216 7.90 -21.68 12.66
C ARG A 216 7.51 -22.33 11.35
N GLU A 217 6.40 -21.86 10.77
CA GLU A 217 5.73 -22.58 9.68
C GLU A 217 5.82 -21.85 8.32
N GLY A 218 6.30 -20.61 8.33
CA GLY A 218 6.46 -19.77 7.15
C GLY A 218 7.60 -20.22 6.23
N ASP A 219 7.70 -19.55 5.10
CA ASP A 219 8.86 -19.63 4.22
C ASP A 219 9.83 -18.46 4.50
N GLU A 220 10.92 -18.41 3.75
CA GLU A 220 11.96 -17.39 3.89
C GLU A 220 11.44 -15.95 3.79
N SER A 221 10.47 -15.69 2.91
CA SER A 221 9.86 -14.36 2.77
C SER A 221 9.08 -13.98 4.03
N LEU A 222 8.34 -14.94 4.61
CA LEU A 222 7.60 -14.71 5.85
C LEU A 222 8.49 -14.59 7.07
N HIS A 223 9.63 -15.30 7.09
CA HIS A 223 10.62 -15.15 8.16
C HIS A 223 11.12 -13.71 8.24
N TYR A 224 11.47 -13.12 7.09
CA TYR A 224 11.90 -11.72 7.04
C TYR A 224 10.86 -10.77 7.65
N ASP A 225 9.60 -10.83 7.18
CA ASP A 225 8.54 -9.92 7.64
C ASP A 225 8.24 -10.11 9.14
N ALA A 226 8.27 -11.36 9.61
CA ALA A 226 8.03 -11.68 11.02
C ALA A 226 9.19 -11.21 11.91
N LEU A 227 10.44 -11.39 11.49
CA LEU A 227 11.63 -10.87 12.18
C LEU A 227 11.63 -9.35 12.25
N ASP A 228 11.26 -8.65 11.17
CA ASP A 228 11.12 -7.18 11.18
C ASP A 228 10.04 -6.74 12.17
N SER A 229 8.90 -7.43 12.19
CA SER A 229 7.81 -7.12 13.13
C SER A 229 8.21 -7.37 14.59
N ILE A 230 8.89 -8.48 14.88
CA ILE A 230 9.41 -8.79 16.22
C ILE A 230 10.45 -7.74 16.65
N THR A 231 11.34 -7.34 15.74
CA THR A 231 12.32 -6.27 15.97
C THR A 231 11.63 -4.97 16.36
N ARG A 232 10.50 -4.63 15.73
CA ARG A 232 9.71 -3.42 16.03
C ARG A 232 8.96 -3.51 17.36
N ILE A 233 8.53 -4.69 17.78
CA ILE A 233 7.94 -4.91 19.11
C ILE A 233 9.02 -4.75 20.20
N GLY A 234 10.22 -5.29 19.95
CA GLY A 234 11.39 -5.09 20.80
C GLY A 234 11.44 -6.00 22.04
N PRO A 235 12.12 -5.58 23.12
CA PRO A 235 12.50 -6.42 24.26
C PRO A 235 11.40 -7.29 24.92
N PRO A 236 10.10 -6.90 24.95
CA PRO A 236 9.06 -7.77 25.51
C PRO A 236 8.94 -9.14 24.83
N MET A 237 9.45 -9.28 23.59
CA MET A 237 9.46 -10.55 22.86
C MET A 237 10.65 -11.45 23.17
N LYS A 238 11.65 -10.97 23.95
CA LYS A 238 12.94 -11.63 24.18
C LYS A 238 12.78 -13.12 24.52
N ASP A 239 12.07 -13.42 25.60
CA ASP A 239 12.02 -14.77 26.16
C ASP A 239 11.27 -15.74 25.24
N SER A 240 10.20 -15.26 24.59
CA SER A 240 9.37 -16.07 23.69
C SER A 240 10.01 -16.27 22.31
N ALA A 241 10.77 -15.30 21.81
CA ALA A 241 11.40 -15.35 20.49
C ALA A 241 12.75 -16.06 20.49
N LEU A 242 13.49 -16.03 21.60
CA LEU A 242 14.85 -16.58 21.67
C LEU A 242 14.96 -18.05 21.19
N PRO A 243 14.10 -18.99 21.61
CA PRO A 243 14.17 -20.38 21.14
C PRO A 243 13.98 -20.48 19.62
N GLU A 244 13.06 -19.70 19.06
CA GLU A 244 12.77 -19.72 17.62
C GLU A 244 13.89 -19.06 16.80
N LEU A 245 14.49 -17.98 17.29
CA LEU A 245 15.63 -17.34 16.64
C LEU A 245 16.84 -18.29 16.57
N VAL A 246 17.11 -19.02 17.66
CA VAL A 246 18.17 -20.02 17.71
C VAL A 246 17.89 -21.14 16.72
N ARG A 247 16.67 -21.72 16.74
CA ARG A 247 16.26 -22.76 15.78
C ARG A 247 16.44 -22.28 14.34
N LEU A 248 15.95 -21.07 14.05
CA LEU A 248 16.00 -20.50 12.72
C LEU A 248 17.46 -20.26 12.28
N SER A 249 18.35 -19.84 13.17
CA SER A 249 19.76 -19.62 12.84
C SER A 249 20.52 -20.88 12.38
N VAL A 250 20.04 -22.06 12.77
CA VAL A 250 20.64 -23.35 12.39
C VAL A 250 20.22 -23.76 10.98
N VAL A 251 18.97 -23.46 10.60
CA VAL A 251 18.36 -23.89 9.33
C VAL A 251 18.31 -22.80 8.26
N ALA A 252 18.50 -21.54 8.66
CA ALA A 252 18.41 -20.38 7.78
C ALA A 252 19.58 -20.33 6.80
N LYS A 253 19.30 -19.80 5.61
CA LYS A 253 20.32 -19.47 4.63
C LYS A 253 21.20 -18.31 5.11
N PRO A 254 22.44 -18.18 4.59
CA PRO A 254 23.36 -17.10 4.99
C PRO A 254 22.75 -15.69 4.93
N GLU A 255 21.92 -15.40 3.92
CA GLU A 255 21.22 -14.13 3.74
C GLU A 255 20.22 -13.81 4.86
N SER A 256 19.64 -14.83 5.47
CA SER A 256 18.66 -14.70 6.57
C SER A 256 19.34 -14.51 7.93
N ILE A 257 20.61 -14.89 8.08
CA ILE A 257 21.37 -14.77 9.34
C ILE A 257 21.48 -13.32 9.80
N TYR A 258 21.64 -12.37 8.87
CA TYR A 258 21.68 -10.94 9.18
C TYR A 258 20.42 -10.48 9.94
N TRP A 259 19.23 -10.87 9.47
CA TRP A 259 17.96 -10.48 10.08
C TRP A 259 17.76 -11.12 11.45
N ILE A 260 18.22 -12.35 11.63
CA ILE A 260 18.19 -13.05 12.93
C ILE A 260 19.09 -12.34 13.94
N GLN A 261 20.31 -11.97 13.54
CA GLN A 261 21.25 -11.24 14.40
C GLN A 261 20.72 -9.85 14.76
N ARG A 262 20.19 -9.11 13.77
CA ARG A 262 19.56 -7.80 14.01
C ARG A 262 18.40 -7.91 15.00
N THR A 263 17.55 -8.92 14.84
CA THR A 263 16.42 -9.15 15.75
C THR A 263 16.93 -9.48 17.16
N ARG A 264 17.92 -10.37 17.28
CA ARG A 264 18.57 -10.71 18.56
C ARG A 264 19.08 -9.47 19.30
N GLU A 265 19.79 -8.59 18.58
CA GLU A 265 20.31 -7.34 19.13
C GLU A 265 19.20 -6.39 19.58
N ALA A 266 18.15 -6.25 18.78
CA ALA A 266 16.99 -5.43 19.13
C ALA A 266 16.22 -5.94 20.36
N LEU A 267 16.25 -7.26 20.58
CA LEU A 267 15.68 -7.89 21.79
C LEU A 267 16.60 -7.79 23.01
N GLY A 268 17.83 -7.30 22.86
CA GLY A 268 18.81 -7.24 23.97
C GLY A 268 19.25 -8.62 24.46
N VAL A 269 19.31 -9.62 23.56
CA VAL A 269 19.83 -10.95 23.85
C VAL A 269 21.35 -10.91 23.75
N SER A 270 22.03 -11.21 24.85
CA SER A 270 23.48 -11.32 24.90
C SER A 270 23.99 -12.58 24.19
N GLU A 271 25.26 -12.57 23.79
CA GLU A 271 25.93 -13.75 23.21
C GLU A 271 25.93 -14.95 24.17
N GLY A 272 25.99 -14.71 25.49
CA GLY A 272 25.91 -15.76 26.50
C GLY A 272 24.54 -16.44 26.51
N GLU A 273 23.46 -15.67 26.55
CA GLU A 273 22.08 -16.18 26.48
C GLU A 273 21.82 -16.93 25.18
N TRP A 274 22.32 -16.40 24.06
CA TRP A 274 22.23 -17.02 22.75
C TRP A 274 22.89 -18.42 22.72
N ARG A 275 24.11 -18.53 23.25
CA ARG A 275 24.84 -19.81 23.31
C ARG A 275 24.20 -20.80 24.26
N LEU A 276 23.66 -20.34 25.39
CA LEU A 276 22.94 -21.20 26.33
C LEU A 276 21.68 -21.79 25.68
N ALA A 277 20.91 -20.95 24.98
CA ALA A 277 19.72 -21.40 24.25
C ALA A 277 20.05 -22.36 23.11
N GLY A 278 21.15 -22.13 22.36
CA GLY A 278 21.62 -23.03 21.29
C GLY A 278 22.32 -24.31 21.77
N GLY A 279 22.88 -24.30 22.97
CA GLY A 279 23.46 -25.49 23.61
C GLY A 279 22.40 -26.46 24.13
N ALA A 280 21.21 -25.96 24.49
CA ALA A 280 20.08 -26.77 24.92
C ALA A 280 19.33 -27.45 23.76
N SER A 281 19.59 -27.06 22.52
CA SER A 281 18.92 -27.58 21.31
C SER A 281 19.77 -28.58 20.51
N ARG A 282 20.92 -29.03 21.03
CA ARG A 282 21.77 -30.09 20.47
C ARG A 282 21.68 -31.35 21.30
#